data_AF-A0A9D2THB8-F1
#
_entry.id   AF-A0A9D2THB8-F1
#
_cell.length_a   1.000
_cell.length_b   1.000
_cell.length_c   1.000
_cell.angle_alpha   90.00
_cell.angle_beta   90.00
_cell.angle_gamma   90.00
#
_symmetry.space_group_name_H-M   'P 1'
#
loop_
_entity.id
_entity.type
_entity.pdbx_description
1 polymer ?
#
loop_
_entity_poly.entity_id
_entity_poly.type
_entity_poly.pdbx_seq_one_letter_code
_entity_poly.pdbx_strand_id
1 'polypeptide(L)'
;PALWPMQGRLGAARLALATGAPLLPIATWGGRGLWPVGSPLPRPARGRRVRMLVGAPYTVAAAEGESEHEAAGRVTEDLMTRIATLLGQLRGLTPPAVLHDPRADAHRPEIGRPQQGFRAPEEPAR
;
A
#
# COMPACT_ATOMS: atom_id res chain seq x y z
N PRO A 1 5.04 9.22 5.79
CA PRO A 1 4.99 8.32 4.62
C PRO A 1 4.84 8.91 3.19
N ALA A 2 4.65 10.23 2.95
CA ALA A 2 4.61 10.81 1.58
C ALA A 2 3.73 10.05 0.54
N LEU A 3 2.62 9.46 1.02
CA LEU A 3 1.67 8.62 0.28
C LEU A 3 2.27 7.35 -0.37
N TRP A 4 3.46 6.93 0.02
CA TRP A 4 3.94 5.57 -0.22
C TRP A 4 3.17 4.59 0.66
N PRO A 5 3.07 3.31 0.24
CA PRO A 5 2.55 2.27 1.11
C PRO A 5 3.40 2.19 2.38
N MET A 6 2.76 1.76 3.45
CA MET A 6 3.38 1.56 4.75
C MET A 6 3.67 0.06 4.93
N GLN A 7 4.40 -0.31 5.97
CA GLN A 7 4.60 -1.72 6.28
C GLN A 7 3.25 -2.43 6.49
N GLY A 8 3.13 -3.62 5.91
CA GLY A 8 1.89 -4.39 5.90
C GLY A 8 1.62 -5.13 7.21
N ARG A 9 0.37 -5.54 7.39
CA ARG A 9 0.00 -6.58 8.36
C ARG A 9 0.16 -7.95 7.72
N LEU A 10 0.44 -8.96 8.53
CA LEU A 10 0.82 -10.31 8.07
C LEU A 10 -0.31 -11.17 7.51
N GLY A 11 -1.57 -10.71 7.57
CA GLY A 11 -2.74 -11.56 7.29
C GLY A 11 -2.78 -12.15 5.87
N ALA A 12 -2.52 -11.32 4.85
CA ALA A 12 -2.50 -11.77 3.46
C ALA A 12 -1.41 -12.82 3.21
N ALA A 13 -0.21 -12.58 3.76
CA ALA A 13 0.92 -13.50 3.67
C ALA A 13 0.62 -14.84 4.35
N ARG A 14 0.06 -14.82 5.56
CA ARG A 14 -0.35 -16.04 6.28
C ARG A 14 -1.35 -16.87 5.50
N LEU A 15 -2.37 -16.23 4.92
CA LEU A 15 -3.36 -16.93 4.10
C LEU A 15 -2.73 -17.56 2.86
N ALA A 16 -1.87 -16.83 2.15
CA ALA A 16 -1.18 -17.35 0.97
C ALA A 16 -0.26 -18.54 1.32
N LEU A 17 0.51 -18.43 2.41
CA LEU A 17 1.39 -19.52 2.89
C LEU A 17 0.59 -20.75 3.32
N ALA A 18 -0.55 -20.58 3.99
CA ALA A 18 -1.36 -21.68 4.49
C ALA A 18 -2.18 -22.39 3.39
N THR A 19 -2.59 -21.66 2.34
CA THR A 19 -3.51 -22.16 1.32
C THR A 19 -2.85 -22.43 -0.04
N GLY A 20 -1.64 -21.91 -0.27
CA GLY A 20 -1.02 -21.89 -1.59
C GLY A 20 -1.67 -20.92 -2.58
N ALA A 21 -2.65 -20.11 -2.15
CA ALA A 21 -3.31 -19.13 -3.02
C ALA A 21 -2.31 -18.06 -3.50
N PRO A 22 -2.41 -17.61 -4.76
CA PRO A 22 -1.50 -16.59 -5.29
C PRO A 22 -1.79 -15.22 -4.67
N LEU A 23 -0.73 -14.46 -4.40
CA LEU A 23 -0.79 -13.05 -4.05
C LEU A 23 -0.85 -12.20 -5.33
N LEU A 24 -1.77 -11.23 -5.37
CA LEU A 24 -1.92 -10.28 -6.47
C LEU A 24 -1.63 -8.85 -5.97
N PRO A 25 -0.45 -8.27 -6.27
CA PRO A 25 -0.10 -6.93 -5.84
C PRO A 25 -0.87 -5.88 -6.66
N ILE A 26 -1.53 -4.93 -5.98
CA ILE A 26 -2.29 -3.86 -6.60
C ILE A 26 -1.89 -2.52 -5.97
N ALA A 27 -1.49 -1.56 -6.80
CA ALA A 27 -1.25 -0.19 -6.38
C ALA A 27 -2.39 0.73 -6.85
N THR A 28 -2.81 1.65 -6.00
CA THR A 28 -3.84 2.65 -6.31
C THR A 28 -3.31 4.06 -6.05
N TRP A 29 -3.70 5.01 -6.90
CA TRP A 29 -3.31 6.42 -6.79
C TRP A 29 -4.51 7.33 -7.05
N GLY A 30 -4.53 8.50 -6.42
CA GLY A 30 -5.58 9.52 -6.60
C GLY A 30 -6.82 9.36 -5.71
N GLY A 31 -7.05 8.18 -5.12
CA GLY A 31 -8.20 7.93 -4.23
C GLY A 31 -8.29 8.89 -3.05
N ARG A 32 -7.17 9.19 -2.37
CA ARG A 32 -7.11 10.18 -1.27
C ARG A 32 -7.41 11.61 -1.73
N GLY A 33 -7.14 11.94 -2.98
CA GLY A 33 -7.49 13.24 -3.56
C GLY A 33 -8.97 13.34 -3.88
N LEU A 34 -9.57 12.25 -4.36
CA LEU A 34 -11.00 12.14 -4.64
C LEU A 34 -11.82 12.12 -3.35
N TRP A 35 -11.46 11.29 -2.38
CA TRP A 35 -12.16 11.15 -1.12
C TRP A 35 -11.16 11.13 0.05
N PRO A 36 -10.88 12.30 0.65
CA PRO A 36 -9.99 12.40 1.79
C PRO A 36 -10.56 11.66 3.02
N VAL A 37 -9.68 11.06 3.81
CA VAL A 37 -10.04 10.38 5.07
C VAL A 37 -10.77 11.36 5.98
N GLY A 38 -11.89 10.91 6.55
CA GLY A 38 -12.74 11.72 7.44
C GLY A 38 -13.60 12.76 6.72
N SER A 39 -13.56 12.85 5.38
CA SER A 39 -14.53 13.65 4.63
C SER A 39 -15.86 12.90 4.52
N PRO A 40 -17.01 13.52 4.84
CA PRO A 40 -18.31 12.85 4.75
C PRO A 40 -18.73 12.55 3.30
N LEU A 41 -18.21 13.32 2.33
CA LEU A 41 -18.50 13.17 0.92
C LEU A 41 -17.22 13.19 0.06
N PRO A 42 -17.23 12.52 -1.11
CA PRO A 42 -16.21 12.69 -2.14
C PRO A 42 -16.13 14.15 -2.64
N ARG A 43 -14.96 14.55 -3.12
CA ARG A 43 -14.67 15.87 -3.69
C ARG A 43 -14.20 15.72 -5.14
N PRO A 44 -15.10 15.39 -6.08
CA PRO A 44 -14.74 15.32 -7.49
C PRO A 44 -14.32 16.71 -7.99
N ALA A 45 -13.27 16.76 -8.79
CA ALA A 45 -12.84 17.97 -9.49
C ALA A 45 -12.36 17.57 -10.89
N ARG A 46 -12.49 18.47 -11.87
CA ARG A 46 -11.94 18.23 -13.21
C ARG A 46 -10.44 17.94 -13.09
N GLY A 47 -10.00 16.83 -13.68
CA GLY A 47 -8.61 16.36 -13.62
C GLY A 47 -8.33 15.31 -12.56
N ARG A 48 -9.11 15.17 -11.47
CA ARG A 48 -8.86 14.12 -10.46
C ARG A 48 -9.19 12.74 -10.99
N ARG A 49 -8.20 11.86 -11.11
CA ARG A 49 -8.39 10.47 -11.55
C ARG A 49 -7.92 9.48 -10.50
N VAL A 50 -8.67 8.39 -10.34
CA VAL A 50 -8.16 7.21 -9.64
C VAL A 50 -7.50 6.31 -10.66
N ARG A 51 -6.23 5.99 -10.43
CA ARG A 51 -5.45 5.09 -11.29
C ARG A 51 -5.07 3.86 -10.50
N MET A 52 -5.09 2.71 -11.16
CA MET A 52 -4.71 1.44 -10.56
C MET A 52 -3.72 0.74 -11.48
N LEU A 53 -2.74 0.07 -10.89
CA LEU A 53 -1.82 -0.82 -11.57
C LEU A 53 -1.87 -2.17 -10.87
N VAL A 54 -2.11 -3.21 -11.65
CA VAL A 54 -2.19 -4.59 -11.18
C VAL A 54 -0.91 -5.30 -11.62
N GLY A 55 -0.16 -5.83 -10.67
CA GLY A 55 1.03 -6.62 -10.97
C GLY A 55 0.69 -8.07 -11.30
N ALA A 56 1.71 -8.84 -11.67
CA ALA A 56 1.54 -10.26 -11.92
C ALA A 56 1.25 -11.02 -10.62
N PRO A 57 0.32 -12.00 -10.63
CA PRO A 57 0.11 -12.89 -9.49
C PRO A 57 1.35 -13.75 -9.26
N TYR A 58 1.63 -14.09 -8.00
CA TYR A 58 2.75 -14.96 -7.63
C TYR A 58 2.41 -15.80 -6.39
N THR A 59 2.99 -16.99 -6.31
CA THR A 59 2.82 -17.90 -5.17
C THR A 59 4.02 -17.78 -4.21
N VAL A 60 3.81 -18.24 -2.98
CA VAL A 60 4.82 -18.18 -1.91
C VAL A 60 4.82 -19.47 -1.13
N ALA A 61 5.98 -19.79 -0.54
CA ALA A 61 6.17 -20.91 0.37
C ALA A 61 7.12 -20.49 1.50
N ALA A 62 7.05 -21.21 2.62
CA ALA A 62 8.02 -21.11 3.69
C ALA A 62 9.33 -21.75 3.25
N ALA A 63 10.46 -21.14 3.62
CA ALA A 63 11.77 -21.76 3.44
C ALA A 63 12.01 -22.86 4.49
N GLU A 64 12.96 -23.74 4.22
CA GLU A 64 13.34 -24.78 5.17
C GLU A 64 13.89 -24.15 6.46
N GLY A 65 13.37 -24.59 7.61
CA GLY A 65 13.73 -24.05 8.93
C GLY A 65 13.12 -22.68 9.27
N GLU A 66 12.32 -22.08 8.38
CA GLU A 66 11.68 -20.78 8.61
C GLU A 66 10.44 -20.95 9.51
N SER A 67 10.33 -20.15 10.57
CA SER A 67 9.11 -20.13 11.37
C SER A 67 7.95 -19.48 10.61
N GLU A 68 6.70 -19.80 11.00
CA GLU A 68 5.52 -19.19 10.36
C GLU A 68 5.53 -17.66 10.45
N HIS A 69 6.03 -17.10 11.56
CA HIS A 69 6.10 -15.66 11.75
C HIS A 69 7.13 -15.01 10.81
N GLU A 70 8.31 -15.61 10.67
CA GLU A 70 9.37 -15.14 9.77
C GLU A 70 8.91 -15.20 8.32
N ALA A 71 8.33 -16.34 7.90
CA ALA A 71 7.79 -16.52 6.56
C ALA A 71 6.72 -15.47 6.22
N ALA A 72 5.78 -15.25 7.14
CA ALA A 72 4.74 -14.24 6.96
C ALA A 72 5.32 -12.82 6.90
N GLY A 73 6.34 -12.51 7.71
CA GLY A 73 7.06 -11.24 7.70
C GLY A 73 7.72 -10.97 6.35
N ARG A 74 8.58 -11.89 5.91
CA ARG A 74 9.29 -11.81 4.62
C ARG A 74 8.34 -11.68 3.44
N VAL A 75 7.29 -12.51 3.38
CA VAL A 75 6.30 -12.47 2.29
C VAL A 75 5.55 -11.14 2.29
N THR A 76 5.21 -10.61 3.48
CA THR A 76 4.55 -9.29 3.58
C THR A 76 5.46 -8.18 3.08
N GLU A 77 6.75 -8.22 3.44
CA GLU A 77 7.73 -7.23 2.99
C GLU A 77 7.90 -7.26 1.46
N ASP A 78 8.03 -8.45 0.86
CA ASP A 78 8.09 -8.63 -0.60
C ASP A 78 6.82 -8.09 -1.28
N LEU A 79 5.63 -8.42 -0.75
CA LEU A 79 4.35 -7.93 -1.26
C LEU A 79 4.29 -6.39 -1.25
N MET A 80 4.66 -5.78 -0.12
CA MET A 80 4.63 -4.32 0.01
C MET A 80 5.67 -3.63 -0.87
N THR A 81 6.83 -4.26 -1.10
CA THR A 81 7.87 -3.79 -2.02
C THR A 81 7.38 -3.81 -3.47
N ARG A 82 6.68 -4.87 -3.88
CA ARG A 82 6.03 -4.95 -5.20
C ARG A 82 4.98 -3.86 -5.36
N ILE A 83 4.11 -3.67 -4.37
CA ILE A 83 3.10 -2.60 -4.38
C ILE A 83 3.77 -1.21 -4.47
N ALA A 84 4.85 -0.98 -3.72
CA ALA A 84 5.60 0.27 -3.78
C ALA A 84 6.19 0.49 -5.18
N THR A 85 6.75 -0.54 -5.80
CA THR A 85 7.26 -0.48 -7.18
C THR A 85 6.16 -0.12 -8.19
N LEU A 86 5.00 -0.79 -8.12
CA LEU A 86 3.84 -0.48 -8.96
C LEU A 86 3.35 0.97 -8.77
N LEU A 87 3.34 1.45 -7.51
CA LEU A 87 2.99 2.83 -7.20
C LEU A 87 4.01 3.83 -7.74
N GLY A 88 5.30 3.47 -7.72
CA GLY A 88 6.37 4.25 -8.31
C GLY A 88 6.18 4.44 -9.81
N GLN A 89 5.78 3.38 -10.52
CA GLN A 89 5.43 3.46 -11.95
C GLN A 89 4.23 4.39 -12.20
N LEU A 90 3.18 4.32 -11.37
CA LEU A 90 2.02 5.21 -11.49
C LEU A 90 2.38 6.69 -11.29
N ARG A 91 3.32 6.96 -10.38
CA ARG A 91 3.74 8.31 -9.97
C ARG A 91 4.96 8.84 -10.74
N GLY A 92 5.68 8.01 -11.48
CA GLY A 92 6.96 8.36 -12.09
C GLY A 92 8.08 8.62 -11.06
N LEU A 93 8.04 7.94 -9.91
CA LEU A 93 8.98 8.13 -8.80
C LEU A 93 9.60 6.80 -8.37
N THR A 94 10.82 6.84 -7.85
CA THR A 94 11.45 5.67 -7.22
C THR A 94 10.91 5.50 -5.79
N PRO A 95 10.51 4.27 -5.38
CA PRO A 95 10.11 3.99 -4.00
C PRO A 95 11.24 4.25 -3.00
N PRO A 96 10.93 4.62 -1.74
CA PRO A 96 11.94 4.69 -0.69
C PRO A 96 12.48 3.28 -0.39
N ALA A 97 13.76 3.21 0.02
CA ALA A 97 14.40 1.94 0.36
C ALA A 97 13.75 1.25 1.56
N VAL A 98 13.22 2.03 2.50
CA VAL A 98 12.50 1.52 3.68
C VAL A 98 11.10 2.10 3.68
N LEU A 99 10.09 1.22 3.77
CA LEU A 99 8.70 1.63 3.93
C LEU A 99 8.44 2.07 5.36
N HIS A 100 7.62 3.11 5.49
CA HIS A 100 7.24 3.70 6.78
C HIS A 100 6.51 2.67 7.66
N ASP A 101 6.95 2.52 8.92
CA ASP A 101 6.29 1.64 9.90
C ASP A 101 5.17 2.40 10.65
N PRO A 102 3.89 2.02 10.47
CA PRO A 102 2.77 2.61 11.20
C PRO A 102 2.87 2.46 12.71
N ARG A 103 3.56 1.43 13.20
CA ARG A 103 3.59 1.11 14.63
C ARG A 103 4.37 2.15 15.44
N ALA A 104 5.28 2.85 14.78
CA ALA A 104 6.03 3.96 15.33
C ALA A 104 5.24 5.28 15.37
N ASP A 105 4.08 5.36 14.69
CA ASP A 105 3.27 6.57 14.70
C ASP A 105 2.51 6.71 16.04
N ALA A 106 2.69 7.86 16.70
CA ALA A 106 1.92 8.23 17.90
C ALA A 106 0.42 8.34 17.63
N HIS A 107 0.04 8.60 16.38
CA HIS A 107 -1.34 8.72 15.93
C HIS A 107 -1.67 7.62 14.92
N ARG A 108 -2.61 6.73 15.28
CA ARG A 108 -3.04 5.60 14.43
C ARG A 108 -4.23 6.00 13.55
N PRO A 109 -4.06 6.15 12.23
CA PRO A 109 -5.11 6.62 11.34
C PRO A 109 -6.25 5.60 11.10
N GLU A 110 -6.12 4.34 11.57
CA GLU A 110 -7.22 3.37 11.60
C GLU A 110 -8.47 3.86 12.36
N ILE A 111 -8.38 4.96 13.12
CA ILE A 111 -9.49 5.57 13.86
C ILE A 111 -10.39 6.45 12.96
N GLY A 112 -10.11 6.54 11.65
CA GLY A 112 -10.98 7.28 10.70
C GLY A 112 -10.99 8.80 10.92
N ARG A 113 -10.07 9.33 11.74
CA ARG A 113 -9.98 10.77 11.99
C ARG A 113 -9.41 11.49 10.77
N PRO A 114 -9.97 12.64 10.37
CA PRO A 114 -9.44 13.41 9.27
C PRO A 114 -8.02 13.88 9.56
N GLN A 115 -7.12 13.70 8.59
CA GLN A 115 -5.75 14.22 8.67
C GLN A 115 -5.79 15.73 8.46
N GLN A 116 -5.58 16.51 9.53
CA GLN A 116 -5.54 17.97 9.44
C GLN A 116 -4.45 18.44 8.45
N GLY A 117 -4.78 19.40 7.60
CA GLY A 117 -3.84 19.97 6.61
C GLY A 117 -3.54 19.09 5.40
N PHE A 118 -4.24 17.97 5.19
CA PHE A 118 -4.03 17.14 3.99
C PHE A 118 -4.35 17.92 2.71
N ARG A 119 -3.33 18.19 1.90
CA ARG A 119 -3.47 18.61 0.50
C ARG A 119 -3.20 17.42 -0.39
N ALA A 120 -4.14 17.14 -1.29
CA ALA A 120 -3.91 16.18 -2.35
C ALA A 120 -2.71 16.64 -3.18
N PRO A 121 -1.74 15.77 -3.50
CA PRO A 121 -0.67 16.12 -4.42
C PRO A 121 -1.28 16.58 -5.74
N GLU A 122 -0.72 17.64 -6.33
CA GLU A 122 -1.11 18.05 -7.67
C GLU A 122 -0.71 16.95 -8.65
N GLU A 123 -1.64 16.54 -9.51
CA GLU A 123 -1.32 15.60 -10.56
C GLU A 123 -0.36 16.29 -11.53
N PRO A 124 0.77 15.67 -11.91
CA PRO A 124 1.56 16.19 -13.01
C PRO A 124 0.64 16.23 -14.24
N ALA A 125 0.53 17.41 -14.85
CA ALA A 125 -0.18 17.58 -16.11
C ALA A 125 0.41 16.58 -17.12
N ARG A 126 -0.42 15.64 -17.56
CA ARG A 126 -0.13 14.79 -18.72
C ARG A 126 -0.88 15.33 -19.92
#